data_AF-A0A923NSL7-F1
#
_entry.id   AF-A0A923NSL7-F1
#
_cell.length_a   1.000
_cell.length_b   1.000
_cell.length_c   1.000
_cell.angle_alpha   90.00
_cell.angle_beta   90.00
_cell.angle_gamma   90.00
#
_symmetry.space_group_name_H-M   'P 1'
#
loop_
_entity.id
_entity.type
_entity.pdbx_description
1 polymer ?
#
loop_
_entity_poly.entity_id
_entity_poly.type
_entity_poly.pdbx_seq_one_letter_code
_entity_poly.pdbx_strand_id
1 'polypeptide(L)'
;MDNKIKKQHYVPQFLLRNWSEDDSSIKVFLLKGNKRIEKAPINEQSQKHYYYGKDQKIEKLYGSLERDASAVVKKIQKREELTKNDIRILKHFIAIQHTRTPGKIDEFNDILTEMSKDLLLKSHKFDGEKNAIDSVKVSINNHQIWQLLMYLQSFLLYTDLRFIILVSNTTNKFVIGQDPVIITNKFLEERHWANSKKGLGLKGVTIFLPISPDNVICFYDNESYSIIGEKKYHILTDEEINNLNMYQFLNTKDSIYYKDFKESYREYNFKTTEYRNNSQASLKSSPIIENKQIVQTGSKNYPIKPVQVFFAIKEKVWKLPLMYSELERQGAKLAQEYIKKDPRLSKIINI
;
A
#
# COMPACT_ATOMS: atom_id res chain seq x y z
N MET A 1 -9.82 32.18 -16.61
CA MET A 1 -10.13 30.74 -16.65
C MET A 1 -9.00 30.02 -15.93
N ASP A 2 -9.25 29.45 -14.76
CA ASP A 2 -8.25 28.61 -14.09
C ASP A 2 -7.89 27.44 -15.01
N ASN A 3 -6.60 27.32 -15.36
CA ASN A 3 -6.12 26.24 -16.20
C ASN A 3 -6.30 24.92 -15.44
N LYS A 4 -7.26 24.08 -15.86
CA LYS A 4 -7.57 22.81 -15.18
C LYS A 4 -6.46 21.79 -15.44
N ILE A 5 -5.95 21.17 -14.39
CA ILE A 5 -4.98 20.08 -14.49
C ILE A 5 -5.70 18.87 -15.08
N LYS A 6 -5.31 18.50 -16.30
CA LYS A 6 -5.88 17.36 -17.03
C LYS A 6 -5.20 16.05 -16.64
N LYS A 7 -3.87 16.02 -16.56
CA LYS A 7 -3.09 14.83 -16.19
C LYS A 7 -2.93 14.82 -14.68
N GLN A 8 -3.66 13.93 -14.01
CA GLN A 8 -3.66 13.83 -12.56
C GLN A 8 -2.90 12.57 -12.16
N HIS A 9 -1.84 12.76 -11.38
CA HIS A 9 -0.84 11.74 -11.10
C HIS A 9 -1.20 10.95 -9.83
N TYR A 10 -1.20 9.63 -9.92
CA TYR A 10 -1.36 8.74 -8.77
C TYR A 10 -0.04 8.32 -8.11
N VAL A 11 1.08 8.49 -8.81
CA VAL A 11 2.40 8.61 -8.19
C VAL A 11 2.94 10.01 -8.50
N PRO A 12 3.25 10.84 -7.49
CA PRO A 12 3.57 12.24 -7.72
C PRO A 12 4.87 12.38 -8.51
N GLN A 13 4.92 13.37 -9.39
CA GLN A 13 6.14 13.67 -10.15
C GLN A 13 7.33 13.98 -9.24
N PHE A 14 7.12 14.68 -8.11
CA PHE A 14 8.22 14.99 -7.19
C PHE A 14 8.88 13.72 -6.63
N LEU A 15 8.11 12.64 -6.45
CA LEU A 15 8.62 11.37 -5.95
C LEU A 15 9.41 10.65 -7.04
N LEU A 16 8.86 10.61 -8.27
CA LEU A 16 9.54 9.99 -9.42
C LEU A 16 10.85 10.69 -9.80
N ARG A 17 10.92 12.02 -9.64
CA ARG A 17 12.15 12.79 -9.89
C ARG A 17 13.35 12.31 -9.07
N ASN A 18 13.14 11.67 -7.93
CA ASN A 18 14.24 11.11 -7.14
C ASN A 18 15.00 9.97 -7.86
N TRP A 19 14.42 9.38 -8.91
CA TRP A 19 15.07 8.39 -9.79
C TRP A 19 15.50 8.98 -11.15
N SER A 20 15.36 10.30 -11.33
CA SER A 20 15.75 10.99 -12.55
C SER A 20 17.21 11.46 -12.49
N GLU A 21 17.86 11.49 -13.64
CA GLU A 21 19.19 12.11 -13.81
C GLU A 21 19.09 13.57 -14.28
N ASP A 22 17.95 13.98 -14.85
CA ASP A 22 17.78 15.29 -15.51
C ASP A 22 16.49 16.04 -15.05
N ASP A 23 15.84 15.57 -13.98
CA ASP A 23 14.56 16.03 -13.42
C ASP A 23 13.33 16.01 -14.35
N SER A 24 13.50 15.55 -15.60
CA SER A 24 12.50 15.59 -16.66
C SER A 24 12.09 14.21 -17.18
N SER A 25 13.04 13.27 -17.19
CA SER A 25 12.92 11.93 -17.73
C SER A 25 13.32 10.86 -16.71
N ILE A 26 12.79 9.67 -16.87
CA ILE A 26 13.03 8.54 -15.96
C ILE A 26 13.18 7.25 -16.75
N LYS A 27 14.04 6.35 -16.27
CA LYS A 27 14.18 5.01 -16.83
C LYS A 27 13.03 4.12 -16.35
N VAL A 28 12.41 3.42 -17.28
CA VAL A 28 11.20 2.60 -17.04
C VAL A 28 11.43 1.19 -17.54
N PHE A 29 11.10 0.23 -16.68
CA PHE A 29 10.95 -1.16 -17.04
C PHE A 29 9.47 -1.50 -17.11
N LEU A 30 8.97 -1.66 -18.33
CA LEU A 30 7.62 -2.12 -18.59
C LEU A 30 7.57 -3.62 -18.33
N LEU A 31 6.74 -4.03 -17.36
CA LEU A 31 6.58 -5.42 -16.98
C LEU A 31 6.01 -6.25 -18.13
N LYS A 32 5.04 -5.68 -18.86
CA LYS A 32 4.53 -6.27 -20.09
C LYS A 32 5.62 -6.26 -21.17
N GLY A 33 6.02 -7.44 -21.61
CA GLY A 33 7.01 -7.61 -22.68
C GLY A 33 8.46 -7.36 -22.26
N ASN A 34 8.77 -7.18 -20.97
CA ASN A 34 10.12 -6.96 -20.45
C ASN A 34 10.88 -5.83 -21.17
N LYS A 35 10.20 -4.72 -21.48
CA LYS A 35 10.73 -3.63 -22.30
C LYS A 35 11.33 -2.54 -21.42
N ARG A 36 12.51 -2.04 -21.82
CA ARG A 36 13.16 -0.87 -21.20
C ARG A 36 12.87 0.39 -22.01
N ILE A 37 12.70 1.50 -21.30
CA ILE A 37 12.64 2.85 -21.87
C ILE A 37 13.63 3.69 -21.08
N GLU A 38 14.69 4.16 -21.73
CA GLU A 38 15.78 4.87 -21.03
C GLU A 38 15.44 6.34 -20.72
N LYS A 39 14.54 6.96 -21.48
CA LYS A 39 14.15 8.37 -21.30
C LYS A 39 12.64 8.55 -21.47
N ALA A 40 11.86 8.09 -20.49
CA ALA A 40 10.42 8.34 -20.47
C ALA A 40 10.12 9.68 -19.79
N PRO A 41 9.30 10.57 -20.37
CA PRO A 41 8.95 11.84 -19.72
C PRO A 41 8.17 11.60 -18.42
N ILE A 42 8.62 12.19 -17.32
CA ILE A 42 8.03 12.01 -15.97
C ILE A 42 6.57 12.50 -15.92
N ASN A 43 6.27 13.59 -16.63
CA ASN A 43 4.93 14.15 -16.72
C ASN A 43 3.92 13.25 -17.47
N GLU A 44 4.39 12.21 -18.15
CA GLU A 44 3.55 11.18 -18.79
C GLU A 44 3.43 9.90 -17.94
N GLN A 45 4.13 9.82 -16.82
CA GLN A 45 4.17 8.62 -15.97
C GLN A 45 3.12 8.67 -14.85
N SER A 46 2.55 7.50 -14.54
CA SER A 46 1.66 7.30 -13.39
C SER A 46 0.52 8.32 -13.28
N GLN A 47 -0.15 8.61 -14.40
CA GLN A 47 -1.24 9.58 -14.48
C GLN A 47 -2.42 9.04 -15.27
N LYS A 48 -3.61 9.60 -15.03
CA LYS A 48 -4.75 9.48 -15.93
C LYS A 48 -5.41 10.84 -16.12
N HIS A 49 -6.12 11.00 -17.24
CA HIS A 49 -6.90 12.19 -17.50
C HIS A 49 -8.05 12.31 -16.49
N TYR A 50 -8.07 13.42 -15.73
CA TYR A 50 -9.08 13.73 -14.72
C TYR A 50 -9.33 12.59 -13.72
N TYR A 51 -8.27 11.87 -13.33
CA TYR A 51 -8.33 10.73 -12.43
C TYR A 51 -9.06 11.02 -11.10
N TYR A 52 -8.85 12.19 -10.52
CA TYR A 52 -9.48 12.69 -9.30
C TYR A 52 -10.69 13.61 -9.56
N GLY A 53 -11.16 13.68 -10.80
CA GLY A 53 -12.33 14.45 -11.20
C GLY A 53 -12.01 15.82 -11.84
N LYS A 54 -12.99 16.29 -12.61
CA LYS A 54 -12.91 17.55 -13.38
C LYS A 54 -13.10 18.82 -12.53
N ASP A 55 -13.52 18.67 -11.27
CA ASP A 55 -13.77 19.77 -10.33
C ASP A 55 -12.50 20.28 -9.63
N GLN A 56 -11.38 19.55 -9.77
CA GLN A 56 -10.05 19.87 -9.24
C GLN A 56 -9.95 19.88 -7.70
N LYS A 57 -10.99 19.49 -6.95
CA LYS A 57 -10.98 19.59 -5.48
C LYS A 57 -9.99 18.63 -4.86
N ILE A 58 -10.07 17.34 -5.24
CA ILE A 58 -9.19 16.30 -4.72
C ILE A 58 -7.75 16.49 -5.21
N GLU A 59 -7.58 16.89 -6.49
CA GLU A 59 -6.26 17.24 -7.05
C GLU A 59 -5.57 18.36 -6.25
N LYS A 60 -6.29 19.45 -5.93
CA LYS A 60 -5.74 20.55 -5.12
C LYS A 60 -5.39 20.11 -3.70
N LEU A 61 -6.23 19.27 -3.09
CA LEU A 61 -5.98 18.70 -1.75
C LEU A 61 -4.70 17.85 -1.75
N TYR A 62 -4.59 16.89 -2.68
CA TYR A 62 -3.41 16.04 -2.80
C TYR A 62 -2.16 16.85 -3.13
N GLY A 63 -2.25 17.83 -4.05
CA GLY A 63 -1.14 18.72 -4.34
C GLY A 63 -0.62 19.49 -3.12
N SER A 64 -1.48 19.84 -2.16
CA SER A 64 -1.04 20.47 -0.92
C SER A 64 -0.27 19.51 -0.01
N LEU A 65 -0.78 18.30 0.17
CA LEU A 65 -0.14 17.28 1.00
C LEU A 65 1.17 16.79 0.39
N GLU A 66 1.25 16.75 -0.93
CA GLU A 66 2.47 16.44 -1.68
C GLU A 66 3.54 17.51 -1.53
N ARG A 67 3.18 18.81 -1.51
CA ARG A 67 4.15 19.88 -1.24
C ARG A 67 4.79 19.71 0.13
N ASP A 68 3.98 19.48 1.16
CA ASP A 68 4.46 19.26 2.52
C ASP A 68 5.36 18.01 2.60
N ALA A 69 4.91 16.90 1.99
CA ALA A 69 5.68 15.66 1.95
C ALA A 69 7.01 15.83 1.20
N SER A 70 7.03 16.59 0.10
CA SER A 70 8.25 16.84 -0.69
C SER A 70 9.33 17.55 0.13
N ALA A 71 8.94 18.49 1.00
CA ALA A 71 9.87 19.15 1.90
C ALA A 71 10.48 18.15 2.90
N VAL A 72 9.65 17.28 3.48
CA VAL A 72 10.13 16.26 4.42
C VAL A 72 11.02 15.21 3.74
N VAL A 73 10.70 14.79 2.52
CA VAL A 73 11.55 13.87 1.73
C VAL A 73 12.92 14.48 1.46
N LYS A 74 12.99 15.78 1.13
CA LYS A 74 14.28 16.49 0.98
C LYS A 74 15.08 16.52 2.28
N LYS A 75 14.43 16.72 3.44
CA LYS A 75 15.09 16.62 4.76
C LYS A 75 15.70 15.24 4.97
N ILE A 76 14.96 14.17 4.66
CA ILE A 76 15.45 12.79 4.76
C ILE A 76 16.69 12.58 3.89
N GLN A 77 16.64 13.00 2.63
CA GLN A 77 17.76 12.85 1.69
C GLN A 77 19.01 13.60 2.15
N LYS A 78 18.83 14.76 2.80
CA LYS A 78 19.91 15.54 3.41
C LYS A 78 20.34 15.05 4.80
N ARG A 79 19.72 13.97 5.31
CA ARG A 79 19.91 13.41 6.66
C ARG A 79 19.67 14.43 7.79
N GLU A 80 18.77 15.37 7.55
CA GLU A 80 18.34 16.33 8.57
C GLU A 80 17.46 15.65 9.65
N GLU A 81 17.40 16.23 10.84
CA GLU A 81 16.54 15.72 11.90
C GLU A 81 15.06 16.00 11.59
N LEU A 82 14.22 14.97 11.78
CA LEU A 82 12.79 15.07 11.56
C LEU A 82 12.04 15.42 12.85
N THR A 83 11.16 16.40 12.76
CA THR A 83 10.22 16.75 13.83
C THR A 83 9.06 15.75 13.92
N LYS A 84 8.31 15.78 15.02
CA LYS A 84 7.05 15.02 15.13
C LYS A 84 6.04 15.40 14.03
N ASN A 85 6.02 16.66 13.61
CA ASN A 85 5.14 17.11 12.53
C ASN A 85 5.58 16.56 11.17
N ASP A 86 6.89 16.47 10.91
CA ASP A 86 7.42 15.83 9.70
C ASP A 86 6.95 14.38 9.61
N ILE A 87 7.04 13.61 10.71
CA ILE A 87 6.54 12.22 10.76
C ILE A 87 5.02 12.16 10.50
N ARG A 88 4.25 13.10 11.04
CA ARG A 88 2.80 13.19 10.78
C ARG A 88 2.48 13.47 9.31
N ILE A 89 3.24 14.35 8.66
CA ILE A 89 3.14 14.63 7.22
C ILE A 89 3.39 13.34 6.42
N LEU A 90 4.44 12.58 6.75
CA LEU A 90 4.74 11.31 6.08
C LEU A 90 3.65 10.27 6.25
N LYS A 91 3.00 10.21 7.42
CA LYS A 91 1.83 9.33 7.66
C LYS A 91 0.65 9.68 6.76
N HIS A 92 0.34 10.97 6.58
CA HIS A 92 -0.68 11.39 5.62
C HIS A 92 -0.29 11.03 4.19
N PHE A 93 0.96 11.31 3.81
CA PHE A 93 1.44 11.04 2.46
C PHE A 93 1.36 9.56 2.10
N ILE A 94 1.86 8.67 2.96
CA ILE A 94 1.83 7.23 2.69
C ILE A 94 0.40 6.67 2.66
N ALA A 95 -0.51 7.17 3.52
CA ALA A 95 -1.91 6.76 3.51
C ALA A 95 -2.63 7.15 2.21
N ILE A 96 -2.28 8.30 1.63
CA ILE A 96 -2.79 8.74 0.32
C ILE A 96 -2.18 7.91 -0.79
N GLN A 97 -0.86 7.72 -0.80
CA GLN A 97 -0.19 6.88 -1.79
C GLN A 97 -0.72 5.45 -1.80
N HIS A 98 -1.04 4.90 -0.62
CA HIS A 98 -1.55 3.54 -0.46
C HIS A 98 -2.91 3.33 -1.12
N THR A 99 -3.76 4.35 -1.15
CA THR A 99 -5.18 4.21 -1.54
C THR A 99 -5.45 4.64 -2.98
N ARG A 100 -4.57 5.45 -3.58
CA ARG A 100 -4.89 6.18 -4.81
C ARG A 100 -4.46 5.51 -6.12
N THR A 101 -3.89 4.31 -6.11
CA THR A 101 -3.39 3.68 -7.33
C THR A 101 -4.54 2.98 -8.10
N PRO A 102 -4.46 2.86 -9.44
CA PRO A 102 -5.45 2.09 -10.19
C PRO A 102 -5.55 0.63 -9.72
N GLY A 103 -4.42 0.01 -9.35
CA GLY A 103 -4.39 -1.34 -8.82
C GLY A 103 -5.22 -1.51 -7.55
N LYS A 104 -5.31 -0.48 -6.71
CA LYS A 104 -6.15 -0.47 -5.50
C LYS A 104 -7.62 -0.34 -5.80
N ILE A 105 -7.99 0.39 -6.85
CA ILE A 105 -9.38 0.43 -7.32
C ILE A 105 -9.78 -0.96 -7.85
N ASP A 106 -8.91 -1.61 -8.62
CA ASP A 106 -9.19 -2.96 -9.13
C ASP A 106 -9.38 -3.94 -7.97
N GLU A 107 -8.45 -3.96 -7.00
CA GLU A 107 -8.55 -4.81 -5.80
C GLU A 107 -9.85 -4.56 -5.03
N PHE A 108 -10.28 -3.30 -4.91
CA PHE A 108 -11.52 -2.96 -4.26
C PHE A 108 -12.76 -3.41 -5.04
N ASN A 109 -12.79 -3.22 -6.36
CA ASN A 109 -13.89 -3.69 -7.21
C ASN A 109 -14.02 -5.22 -7.15
N ASP A 110 -12.90 -5.94 -7.09
CA ASP A 110 -12.91 -7.39 -6.89
C ASP A 110 -13.52 -7.76 -5.52
N ILE A 111 -13.12 -7.07 -4.44
CA ILE A 111 -13.72 -7.27 -3.10
C ILE A 111 -15.23 -6.99 -3.13
N LEU A 112 -15.66 -5.87 -3.71
CA LEU A 112 -17.07 -5.50 -3.82
C LEU A 112 -17.87 -6.54 -4.62
N THR A 113 -17.29 -7.05 -5.70
CA THR A 113 -17.90 -8.08 -6.53
C THR A 113 -18.14 -9.35 -5.73
N GLU A 114 -17.10 -9.85 -5.04
CA GLU A 114 -17.20 -11.08 -4.26
C GLU A 114 -18.15 -10.93 -3.06
N MET A 115 -18.14 -9.76 -2.40
CA MET A 115 -19.13 -9.45 -1.34
C MET A 115 -20.57 -9.45 -1.88
N SER A 116 -20.77 -8.87 -3.07
CA SER A 116 -22.10 -8.80 -3.67
C SER A 116 -22.61 -10.19 -4.06
N LYS A 117 -21.74 -11.04 -4.62
CA LYS A 117 -22.07 -12.45 -4.92
C LYS A 117 -22.42 -13.23 -3.66
N ASP A 118 -21.63 -13.11 -2.61
CA ASP A 118 -21.88 -13.76 -1.32
C ASP A 118 -23.24 -13.33 -0.72
N LEU A 119 -23.58 -12.04 -0.79
CA LEU A 119 -24.89 -11.54 -0.37
C LEU A 119 -26.05 -12.10 -1.23
N LEU A 120 -25.89 -12.16 -2.55
CA LEU A 120 -26.91 -12.71 -3.45
C LEU A 120 -27.15 -14.19 -3.18
N LEU A 121 -26.08 -14.98 -3.01
CA LEU A 121 -26.17 -16.41 -2.68
C LEU A 121 -26.87 -16.65 -1.34
N LYS A 122 -26.59 -15.81 -0.32
CA LYS A 122 -27.24 -15.93 1.00
C LYS A 122 -28.69 -15.44 1.03
N SER A 123 -29.12 -14.68 0.03
CA SER A 123 -30.48 -14.14 0.00
C SER A 123 -31.55 -15.20 -0.30
N HIS A 124 -31.17 -16.36 -0.84
CA HIS A 124 -32.06 -17.42 -1.34
C HIS A 124 -33.07 -16.97 -2.41
N LYS A 125 -33.00 -15.71 -2.88
CA LYS A 125 -33.90 -15.15 -3.90
C LYS A 125 -33.57 -15.62 -5.32
N PHE A 126 -32.36 -16.12 -5.52
CA PHE A 126 -31.81 -16.50 -6.82
C PHE A 126 -31.31 -17.95 -6.82
N ASP A 127 -31.93 -18.80 -5.98
CA ASP A 127 -31.58 -20.22 -5.90
C ASP A 127 -31.84 -20.89 -7.25
N GLY A 128 -30.81 -21.52 -7.83
CA GLY A 128 -30.82 -22.09 -9.19
C GLY A 128 -30.11 -21.23 -10.24
N GLU A 129 -29.81 -19.96 -9.96
CA GLU A 129 -29.15 -19.04 -10.90
C GLU A 129 -27.64 -18.84 -10.62
N LYS A 130 -26.98 -19.85 -10.05
CA LYS A 130 -25.57 -19.75 -9.64
C LYS A 130 -24.64 -19.23 -10.76
N ASN A 131 -24.85 -19.70 -11.99
CA ASN A 131 -24.08 -19.25 -13.15
C ASN A 131 -24.27 -17.75 -13.45
N ALA A 132 -25.48 -17.22 -13.24
CA ALA A 132 -25.75 -15.80 -13.41
C ALA A 132 -25.06 -14.98 -12.31
N ILE A 133 -25.11 -15.44 -11.06
CA ILE A 133 -24.42 -14.80 -9.93
C ILE A 133 -22.90 -14.79 -10.14
N ASP A 134 -22.31 -15.90 -10.59
CA ASP A 134 -20.87 -15.99 -10.84
C ASP A 134 -20.38 -14.99 -11.91
N SER A 135 -21.27 -14.60 -12.83
CA SER A 135 -20.99 -13.61 -13.88
C SER A 135 -21.09 -12.15 -13.43
N VAL A 136 -21.66 -11.87 -12.24
CA VAL A 136 -21.82 -10.51 -11.71
C VAL A 136 -20.46 -9.84 -11.53
N LYS A 137 -20.37 -8.57 -11.95
CA LYS A 137 -19.26 -7.68 -11.68
C LYS A 137 -19.78 -6.36 -11.13
N VAL A 138 -19.23 -5.94 -10.00
CA VAL A 138 -19.58 -4.69 -9.33
C VAL A 138 -18.37 -3.78 -9.37
N SER A 139 -18.59 -2.51 -9.69
CA SER A 139 -17.53 -1.51 -9.71
C SER A 139 -18.04 -0.16 -9.21
N ILE A 140 -17.13 0.62 -8.62
CA ILE A 140 -17.46 1.96 -8.14
C ILE A 140 -17.22 3.01 -9.22
N ASN A 141 -18.25 3.77 -9.55
CA ASN A 141 -18.17 4.82 -10.58
C ASN A 141 -17.42 6.07 -10.08
N ASN A 142 -17.47 6.37 -8.77
CA ASN A 142 -16.84 7.54 -8.14
C ASN A 142 -15.66 7.13 -7.24
N HIS A 143 -14.74 6.36 -7.78
CA HIS A 143 -13.58 5.83 -7.05
C HIS A 143 -12.80 6.90 -6.28
N GLN A 144 -12.70 8.13 -6.79
CA GLN A 144 -11.99 9.24 -6.15
C GLN A 144 -12.57 9.63 -4.78
N ILE A 145 -13.90 9.57 -4.61
CA ILE A 145 -14.55 9.84 -3.31
C ILE A 145 -14.23 8.70 -2.36
N TRP A 146 -14.32 7.47 -2.83
CA TRP A 146 -14.01 6.29 -2.03
C TRP A 146 -12.54 6.25 -1.59
N GLN A 147 -11.60 6.60 -2.46
CA GLN A 147 -10.19 6.73 -2.11
C GLN A 147 -9.97 7.77 -1.01
N LEU A 148 -10.68 8.91 -1.06
CA LEU A 148 -10.62 9.90 0.00
C LEU A 148 -11.15 9.36 1.33
N LEU A 149 -12.26 8.62 1.31
CA LEU A 149 -12.80 7.96 2.52
C LEU A 149 -11.84 6.91 3.08
N MET A 150 -11.24 6.09 2.20
CA MET A 150 -10.23 5.11 2.57
C MET A 150 -9.00 5.75 3.16
N TYR A 151 -8.54 6.86 2.62
CA TYR A 151 -7.45 7.64 3.20
C TYR A 151 -7.80 8.09 4.62
N LEU A 152 -8.98 8.66 4.85
CA LEU A 152 -9.39 9.15 6.16
C LEU A 152 -9.45 8.03 7.20
N GLN A 153 -9.99 6.86 6.83
CA GLN A 153 -10.01 5.69 7.70
C GLN A 153 -8.61 5.12 7.94
N SER A 154 -7.83 5.00 6.86
CA SER A 154 -6.49 4.42 6.88
C SER A 154 -5.54 5.26 7.73
N PHE A 155 -5.56 6.59 7.61
CA PHE A 155 -4.68 7.49 8.36
C PHE A 155 -4.73 7.26 9.87
N LEU A 156 -5.91 7.00 10.43
CA LEU A 156 -6.08 6.69 11.86
C LEU A 156 -5.29 5.43 12.26
N LEU A 157 -5.20 4.44 11.36
CA LEU A 157 -4.44 3.21 11.57
C LEU A 157 -2.92 3.43 11.54
N TYR A 158 -2.41 4.53 10.97
CA TYR A 158 -0.97 4.83 10.99
C TYR A 158 -0.53 5.52 12.28
N THR A 159 -1.44 5.99 13.13
CA THR A 159 -1.13 6.96 14.21
C THR A 159 -0.16 6.44 15.26
N ASP A 160 -0.28 5.18 15.67
CA ASP A 160 0.55 4.48 16.66
C ASP A 160 1.76 3.75 16.05
N LEU A 161 1.83 3.61 14.73
CA LEU A 161 3.01 3.02 14.07
C LEU A 161 4.26 3.88 14.31
N ARG A 162 5.38 3.19 14.59
CA ARG A 162 6.71 3.82 14.69
C ARG A 162 7.33 3.98 13.31
N PHE A 163 8.30 4.87 13.23
CA PHE A 163 8.96 5.29 11.99
C PHE A 163 10.45 4.97 12.05
N ILE A 164 10.99 4.43 10.96
CA ILE A 164 12.42 4.32 10.70
C ILE A 164 12.69 4.54 9.22
N ILE A 165 13.88 5.03 8.89
CA ILE A 165 14.36 5.16 7.50
C ILE A 165 15.29 3.99 7.21
N LEU A 166 15.00 3.24 6.16
CA LEU A 166 15.89 2.20 5.66
C LEU A 166 16.78 2.77 4.57
N VAL A 167 18.06 2.46 4.61
CA VAL A 167 19.09 3.08 3.78
C VAL A 167 19.82 2.01 2.99
N SER A 168 19.98 2.22 1.68
CA SER A 168 20.98 1.51 0.91
C SER A 168 22.31 2.25 1.01
N ASN A 169 23.35 1.58 1.52
CA ASN A 169 24.73 2.09 1.45
C ASN A 169 25.58 1.38 0.38
N THR A 170 24.95 0.52 -0.43
CA THR A 170 25.63 -0.29 -1.44
C THR A 170 25.43 0.30 -2.84
N THR A 171 26.01 -0.34 -3.85
CA THR A 171 25.71 -0.06 -5.26
C THR A 171 24.30 -0.53 -5.66
N ASN A 172 23.65 -1.36 -4.84
CA ASN A 172 22.28 -1.81 -5.08
C ASN A 172 21.28 -0.73 -4.67
N LYS A 173 20.43 -0.30 -5.61
CA LYS A 173 19.47 0.77 -5.40
C LYS A 173 18.03 0.26 -5.34
N PHE A 174 17.20 0.98 -4.61
CA PHE A 174 15.77 0.74 -4.60
C PHE A 174 15.13 1.12 -5.94
N VAL A 175 14.12 0.36 -6.34
CA VAL A 175 13.21 0.71 -7.43
C VAL A 175 11.88 1.20 -6.87
N ILE A 176 11.07 1.85 -7.69
CA ILE A 176 9.71 2.24 -7.33
C ILE A 176 8.74 1.85 -8.44
N GLY A 177 7.62 1.24 -8.07
CA GLY A 177 6.54 0.88 -8.99
C GLY A 177 5.44 1.93 -9.02
N GLN A 178 4.48 1.72 -9.93
CA GLN A 178 3.25 2.50 -10.00
C GLN A 178 2.28 2.27 -8.82
N ASP A 179 2.51 1.22 -8.02
CA ASP A 179 1.89 1.01 -6.71
C ASP A 179 3.00 0.95 -5.64
N PRO A 180 3.43 2.13 -5.14
CA PRO A 180 4.72 2.22 -4.45
C PRO A 180 4.65 1.81 -2.98
N VAL A 181 3.46 1.75 -2.37
CA VAL A 181 3.31 1.42 -0.95
C VAL A 181 3.18 -0.07 -0.76
N ILE A 182 4.19 -0.68 -0.15
CA ILE A 182 4.21 -2.10 0.16
C ILE A 182 3.69 -2.31 1.59
N ILE A 183 2.75 -3.23 1.76
CA ILE A 183 2.32 -3.71 3.09
C ILE A 183 2.69 -5.19 3.23
N THR A 184 3.36 -5.51 4.33
CA THR A 184 3.78 -6.87 4.69
C THR A 184 3.57 -7.11 6.18
N ASN A 185 3.75 -8.35 6.63
CA ASN A 185 3.65 -8.68 8.04
C ASN A 185 4.50 -9.91 8.35
N LYS A 186 5.75 -9.69 8.77
CA LYS A 186 6.70 -10.76 9.12
C LYS A 186 6.14 -11.70 10.19
N PHE A 187 5.53 -11.13 11.23
CA PHE A 187 4.94 -11.90 12.33
C PHE A 187 3.89 -12.91 11.84
N LEU A 188 2.92 -12.47 11.05
CA LEU A 188 1.87 -13.37 10.55
C LEU A 188 2.37 -14.34 9.48
N GLU A 189 3.40 -13.97 8.72
CA GLU A 189 4.06 -14.89 7.78
C GLU A 189 4.77 -16.03 8.51
N GLU A 190 5.56 -15.72 9.55
CA GLU A 190 6.29 -16.73 10.34
C GLU A 190 5.37 -17.58 11.22
N ARG A 191 4.22 -17.04 11.65
CA ARG A 191 3.17 -17.79 12.35
C ARG A 191 2.25 -18.58 11.40
N HIS A 192 2.53 -18.58 10.10
CA HIS A 192 1.74 -19.28 9.08
C HIS A 192 0.24 -18.93 9.11
N TRP A 193 -0.08 -17.66 9.36
CA TRP A 193 -1.48 -17.20 9.36
C TRP A 193 -2.14 -17.46 8.00
N ALA A 194 -3.26 -18.16 8.00
CA ALA A 194 -3.90 -18.65 6.78
C ALA A 194 -4.74 -17.58 6.04
N ASN A 195 -4.95 -16.41 6.64
CA ASN A 195 -5.76 -15.34 6.06
C ASN A 195 -4.88 -14.19 5.54
N SER A 196 -5.51 -13.09 5.13
CA SER A 196 -4.76 -11.93 4.67
C SER A 196 -3.88 -11.37 5.78
N LYS A 197 -2.63 -11.07 5.43
CA LYS A 197 -1.61 -10.55 6.36
C LYS A 197 -1.37 -9.05 6.18
N LYS A 198 -1.96 -8.45 5.15
CA LYS A 198 -1.74 -7.05 4.74
C LYS A 198 -2.72 -6.05 5.37
N GLY A 199 -3.57 -6.50 6.29
CA GLY A 199 -4.52 -5.62 6.98
C GLY A 199 -3.80 -4.57 7.84
N LEU A 200 -4.07 -3.29 7.62
CA LEU A 200 -3.47 -2.18 8.38
C LEU A 200 -3.76 -2.27 9.87
N GLY A 201 -4.88 -2.86 10.28
CA GLY A 201 -5.25 -3.04 11.69
C GLY A 201 -4.61 -4.24 12.38
N LEU A 202 -3.87 -5.09 11.67
CA LEU A 202 -3.28 -6.31 12.22
C LEU A 202 -1.98 -6.01 12.97
N LYS A 203 -1.74 -6.76 14.06
CA LYS A 203 -0.45 -6.82 14.76
C LYS A 203 0.63 -7.29 13.80
N GLY A 204 1.80 -6.67 13.89
CA GLY A 204 2.95 -7.00 13.05
C GLY A 204 2.90 -6.37 11.65
N VAL A 205 1.98 -5.45 11.37
CA VAL A 205 1.99 -4.75 10.07
C VAL A 205 3.27 -3.94 9.90
N THR A 206 3.84 -4.01 8.70
CA THR A 206 4.99 -3.23 8.26
C THR A 206 4.70 -2.62 6.89
N ILE A 207 4.97 -1.32 6.74
CA ILE A 207 4.59 -0.52 5.58
C ILE A 207 5.84 0.18 5.05
N PHE A 208 6.12 -0.01 3.77
CA PHE A 208 7.28 0.58 3.10
C PHE A 208 6.86 1.52 1.98
N LEU A 209 7.59 2.60 1.83
CA LEU A 209 7.52 3.48 0.66
C LEU A 209 8.94 3.87 0.25
N PRO A 210 9.46 3.37 -0.88
CA PRO A 210 10.66 3.91 -1.49
C PRO A 210 10.44 5.39 -1.79
N ILE A 211 11.38 6.23 -1.35
CA ILE A 211 11.34 7.68 -1.61
C ILE A 211 12.52 8.15 -2.46
N SER A 212 13.58 7.36 -2.56
CA SER A 212 14.70 7.56 -3.47
C SER A 212 15.38 6.21 -3.77
N PRO A 213 16.34 6.17 -4.70
CA PRO A 213 17.22 5.01 -4.91
C PRO A 213 17.95 4.54 -3.64
N ASP A 214 18.09 5.41 -2.64
CA ASP A 214 18.90 5.17 -1.44
C ASP A 214 18.07 5.08 -0.15
N ASN A 215 16.81 5.51 -0.15
CA ASN A 215 16.00 5.61 1.07
C ASN A 215 14.59 5.05 0.90
N VAL A 216 14.16 4.30 1.91
CA VAL A 216 12.79 3.81 2.08
C VAL A 216 12.25 4.28 3.43
N ILE A 217 11.06 4.86 3.42
CA ILE A 217 10.30 5.09 4.65
C ILE A 217 9.72 3.76 5.12
N CYS A 218 9.88 3.44 6.40
CA CYS A 218 9.29 2.29 7.04
C CYS A 218 8.43 2.71 8.24
N PHE A 219 7.14 2.37 8.19
CA PHE A 219 6.26 2.40 9.35
C PHE A 219 5.98 0.98 9.84
N TYR A 220 6.11 0.74 11.13
CA TYR A 220 6.00 -0.61 11.69
C TYR A 220 5.29 -0.64 13.04
N ASP A 221 4.69 -1.79 13.33
CA ASP A 221 4.06 -2.07 14.62
C ASP A 221 5.13 -2.32 15.71
N ASN A 222 5.39 -1.28 16.51
CA ASN A 222 6.34 -1.35 17.61
C ASN A 222 5.90 -2.27 18.74
N GLU A 223 4.62 -2.62 18.86
CA GLU A 223 4.22 -3.61 19.87
C GLU A 223 4.63 -5.02 19.47
N SER A 224 4.81 -5.26 18.16
CA SER A 224 5.20 -6.55 17.60
C SER A 224 6.70 -6.69 17.33
N TYR A 225 7.39 -5.61 16.99
CA TYR A 225 8.79 -5.66 16.58
C TYR A 225 9.73 -4.86 17.49
N SER A 226 10.93 -5.40 17.67
CA SER A 226 12.12 -4.67 18.12
C SER A 226 13.06 -4.49 16.93
N ILE A 227 13.67 -3.32 16.80
CA ILE A 227 14.70 -3.06 15.79
C ILE A 227 16.04 -3.55 16.30
N ILE A 228 16.76 -4.30 15.47
CA ILE A 228 18.14 -4.69 15.71
C ILE A 228 19.04 -3.57 15.15
N GLY A 229 19.89 -2.98 16.00
CA GLY A 229 20.83 -1.93 15.61
C GLY A 229 20.33 -0.49 15.83
N GLU A 230 20.70 0.42 14.91
CA GLU A 230 20.38 1.84 15.01
C GLU A 230 18.87 2.14 14.95
N LYS A 231 18.41 3.09 15.77
CA LYS A 231 16.98 3.36 15.99
C LYS A 231 16.40 4.45 15.07
N LYS A 232 17.23 5.28 14.42
CA LYS A 232 16.79 6.37 13.53
C LYS A 232 16.87 5.97 12.05
N TYR A 233 17.94 5.27 11.67
CA TYR A 233 18.18 4.74 10.34
C TYR A 233 18.62 3.28 10.45
N HIS A 234 18.31 2.46 9.46
CA HIS A 234 18.85 1.11 9.38
C HIS A 234 19.47 0.90 7.99
N ILE A 235 20.71 0.44 7.95
CA ILE A 235 21.42 0.13 6.71
C ILE A 235 21.05 -1.28 6.30
N LEU A 236 20.49 -1.43 5.10
CA LEU A 236 20.09 -2.72 4.56
C LEU A 236 21.21 -3.40 3.79
N THR A 237 21.24 -4.72 3.87
CA THR A 237 22.05 -5.60 3.03
C THR A 237 21.50 -5.65 1.61
N ASP A 238 22.34 -6.11 0.65
CA ASP A 238 21.91 -6.28 -0.74
C ASP A 238 20.74 -7.27 -0.90
N GLU A 239 20.69 -8.29 -0.06
CA GLU A 239 19.58 -9.26 -0.04
C GLU A 239 18.27 -8.57 0.38
N GLU A 240 18.29 -7.77 1.44
CA GLU A 240 17.11 -7.03 1.90
C GLU A 240 16.64 -6.00 0.86
N ILE A 241 17.58 -5.31 0.20
CA ILE A 241 17.27 -4.38 -0.89
C ILE A 241 16.60 -5.13 -2.05
N ASN A 242 17.14 -6.28 -2.45
CA ASN A 242 16.56 -7.11 -3.51
C ASN A 242 15.15 -7.61 -3.14
N ASN A 243 14.90 -7.95 -1.88
CA ASN A 243 13.59 -8.35 -1.40
C ASN A 243 12.58 -7.19 -1.43
N LEU A 244 12.96 -6.00 -0.98
CA LEU A 244 12.12 -4.80 -1.10
C LEU A 244 11.83 -4.44 -2.56
N ASN A 245 12.82 -4.60 -3.45
CA ASN A 245 12.62 -4.44 -4.88
C ASN A 245 11.64 -5.48 -5.42
N MET A 246 11.77 -6.76 -5.06
CA MET A 246 10.83 -7.82 -5.46
C MET A 246 9.38 -7.51 -5.04
N TYR A 247 9.18 -6.90 -3.86
CA TYR A 247 7.85 -6.44 -3.44
C TYR A 247 7.29 -5.35 -4.37
N GLN A 248 8.10 -4.43 -4.90
CA GLN A 248 7.65 -3.46 -5.91
C GLN A 248 7.17 -4.18 -7.18
N PHE A 249 7.90 -5.21 -7.63
CA PHE A 249 7.46 -6.04 -8.75
C PHE A 249 6.15 -6.76 -8.43
N LEU A 250 5.99 -7.34 -7.25
CA LEU A 250 4.74 -8.01 -6.86
C LEU A 250 3.53 -7.06 -6.78
N ASN A 251 3.75 -5.83 -6.32
CA ASN A 251 2.67 -4.88 -6.03
C ASN A 251 2.22 -4.10 -7.27
N THR A 252 3.11 -3.86 -8.25
CA THR A 252 2.79 -3.05 -9.43
C THR A 252 2.45 -3.87 -10.67
N LYS A 253 1.47 -3.42 -11.46
CA LYS A 253 1.00 -4.16 -12.66
C LYS A 253 1.73 -3.78 -13.96
N ASP A 254 2.16 -2.53 -14.10
CA ASP A 254 2.58 -2.00 -15.39
C ASP A 254 4.06 -1.66 -15.49
N SER A 255 4.57 -0.84 -14.56
CA SER A 255 5.89 -0.22 -14.71
C SER A 255 6.66 -0.12 -13.42
N ILE A 256 7.96 -0.41 -13.52
CA ILE A 256 8.97 -0.19 -12.48
C ILE A 256 9.91 0.91 -12.96
N TYR A 257 10.19 1.88 -12.09
CA TYR A 257 11.12 2.97 -12.31
C TYR A 257 12.42 2.69 -11.55
N TYR A 258 13.56 2.93 -12.19
CA TYR A 258 14.88 2.56 -11.66
C TYR A 258 15.94 3.60 -12.03
N LYS A 259 17.06 3.59 -11.28
CA LYS A 259 18.25 4.40 -11.61
C LYS A 259 19.23 3.61 -12.47
N ASP A 260 19.56 2.40 -12.03
CA ASP A 260 20.47 1.49 -12.71
C ASP A 260 19.73 0.19 -13.04
N PHE A 261 19.78 -0.23 -14.30
CA PHE A 261 19.13 -1.48 -14.71
C PHE A 261 19.92 -2.69 -14.20
N LYS A 262 19.20 -3.70 -13.70
CA LYS A 262 19.77 -5.01 -13.35
C LYS A 262 19.08 -6.10 -14.14
N GLU A 263 19.85 -7.02 -14.71
CA GLU A 263 19.26 -8.17 -15.43
C GLU A 263 18.37 -9.03 -14.52
N SER A 264 18.64 -9.05 -13.20
CA SER A 264 17.77 -9.67 -12.22
C SER A 264 16.33 -9.13 -12.22
N TYR A 265 16.08 -7.92 -12.75
CA TYR A 265 14.72 -7.38 -12.89
C TYR A 265 13.84 -8.21 -13.84
N ARG A 266 14.44 -8.86 -14.85
CA ARG A 266 13.71 -9.80 -15.72
C ARG A 266 13.30 -11.04 -14.94
N GLU A 267 14.20 -11.56 -14.12
CA GLU A 267 13.93 -12.68 -13.23
C GLU A 267 12.85 -12.32 -12.19
N TYR A 268 12.92 -11.11 -11.61
CA TYR A 268 11.92 -10.61 -10.67
C TYR A 268 10.57 -10.54 -11.36
N ASN A 269 10.50 -9.98 -12.56
CA ASN A 269 9.27 -9.92 -13.34
C ASN A 269 8.71 -11.32 -13.62
N PHE A 270 9.55 -12.27 -14.04
CA PHE A 270 9.15 -13.65 -14.29
C PHE A 270 8.55 -14.30 -13.03
N LYS A 271 9.27 -14.27 -11.89
CA LYS A 271 8.83 -14.85 -10.60
C LYS A 271 7.52 -14.26 -10.07
N THR A 272 7.23 -13.02 -10.44
CA THR A 272 6.09 -12.26 -9.88
C THR A 272 4.90 -12.18 -10.84
N THR A 273 5.04 -12.61 -12.09
CA THR A 273 3.99 -12.52 -13.11
C THR A 273 2.78 -13.37 -12.78
N GLU A 274 2.98 -14.64 -12.39
CA GLU A 274 1.88 -15.52 -12.04
C GLU A 274 1.06 -14.96 -10.87
N TYR A 275 1.75 -14.44 -9.85
CA TYR A 275 1.09 -13.81 -8.72
C TYR A 275 0.23 -12.62 -9.15
N ARG A 276 0.76 -11.70 -9.96
CA ARG A 276 0.00 -10.52 -10.43
C ARG A 276 -1.19 -10.86 -11.31
N ASN A 277 -1.05 -11.88 -12.16
CA ASN A 277 -2.13 -12.32 -13.05
C ASN A 277 -3.27 -13.00 -12.26
N ASN A 278 -2.94 -13.65 -11.14
CA ASN A 278 -3.87 -14.43 -10.33
C ASN A 278 -4.19 -13.79 -8.97
N SER A 279 -3.77 -12.52 -8.75
CA SER A 279 -4.04 -11.77 -7.53
C SER A 279 -5.46 -11.20 -7.59
N GLN A 280 -6.44 -12.07 -7.41
CA GLN A 280 -7.81 -11.66 -7.09
C GLN A 280 -7.95 -11.50 -5.58
N ALA A 281 -8.87 -10.63 -5.17
CA ALA A 281 -9.29 -10.53 -3.79
C ALA A 281 -9.86 -11.87 -3.29
N SER A 282 -9.72 -12.12 -2.00
CA SER A 282 -10.29 -13.28 -1.34
C SER A 282 -11.33 -12.85 -0.30
N LEU A 283 -12.42 -13.61 -0.23
CA LEU A 283 -13.47 -13.45 0.77
C LEU A 283 -13.56 -14.74 1.59
N LYS A 284 -13.47 -14.62 2.91
CA LYS A 284 -13.67 -15.73 3.85
C LYS A 284 -14.67 -15.30 4.90
N SER A 285 -15.68 -16.12 5.14
CA SER A 285 -16.71 -15.83 6.12
C SER A 285 -16.61 -16.80 7.30
N SER A 286 -16.74 -16.30 8.53
CA SER A 286 -16.89 -17.15 9.71
C SER A 286 -18.24 -17.88 9.70
N PRO A 287 -18.46 -18.89 10.56
CA PRO A 287 -19.82 -19.32 10.89
C PRO A 287 -20.65 -18.13 11.41
N ILE A 288 -21.96 -18.20 11.22
CA ILE A 288 -22.91 -17.23 11.78
C ILE A 288 -23.10 -17.55 13.26
N ILE A 289 -22.89 -16.57 14.13
CA ILE A 289 -23.10 -16.65 15.58
C ILE A 289 -24.00 -15.48 15.96
N GLU A 290 -25.15 -15.74 16.61
CA GLU A 290 -26.10 -14.69 17.03
C GLU A 290 -26.49 -13.71 15.91
N ASN A 291 -26.80 -14.22 14.71
CA ASN A 291 -27.07 -13.42 13.50
C ASN A 291 -25.93 -12.49 13.04
N LYS A 292 -24.71 -12.70 13.55
CA LYS A 292 -23.50 -11.97 13.12
C LYS A 292 -22.56 -12.93 12.41
N GLN A 293 -21.97 -12.45 11.32
CA GLN A 293 -20.95 -13.15 10.57
C GLN A 293 -19.75 -12.24 10.38
N ILE A 294 -18.56 -12.74 10.64
CA ILE A 294 -17.33 -12.01 10.33
C ILE A 294 -16.97 -12.34 8.89
N VAL A 295 -17.09 -11.35 8.00
CA VAL A 295 -16.59 -11.43 6.63
C VAL A 295 -15.19 -10.83 6.60
N GLN A 296 -14.21 -11.63 6.21
CA GLN A 296 -12.83 -11.22 5.99
C GLN A 296 -12.60 -11.04 4.49
N THR A 297 -12.27 -9.82 4.11
CA THR A 297 -11.84 -9.49 2.75
C THR A 297 -10.33 -9.25 2.78
N GLY A 298 -9.60 -9.74 1.79
CA GLY A 298 -8.20 -9.33 1.67
C GLY A 298 -7.52 -9.82 0.40
N SER A 299 -6.43 -9.16 0.04
CA SER A 299 -5.55 -9.63 -1.03
C SER A 299 -4.81 -10.90 -0.64
N LYS A 300 -4.49 -11.71 -1.64
CA LYS A 300 -3.56 -12.84 -1.49
C LYS A 300 -2.25 -12.36 -0.90
N ASN A 301 -1.69 -13.16 0.00
CA ASN A 301 -0.37 -12.91 0.57
C ASN A 301 0.69 -12.94 -0.54
N TYR A 302 1.76 -12.18 -0.36
CA TYR A 302 2.87 -12.25 -1.32
C TYR A 302 3.46 -13.68 -1.31
N PRO A 303 3.88 -14.22 -2.45
CA PRO A 303 4.44 -15.56 -2.54
C PRO A 303 5.90 -15.62 -2.03
N ILE A 304 6.42 -14.51 -1.50
CA ILE A 304 7.77 -14.39 -0.97
C ILE A 304 7.72 -14.21 0.54
N LYS A 305 8.64 -14.85 1.25
CA LYS A 305 8.81 -14.64 2.69
C LYS A 305 9.38 -13.24 2.93
N PRO A 306 8.89 -12.49 3.92
CA PRO A 306 9.49 -11.22 4.31
C PRO A 306 10.84 -11.46 4.98
N VAL A 307 11.91 -11.23 4.22
CA VAL A 307 13.27 -11.14 4.76
C VAL A 307 13.44 -9.72 5.33
N GLN A 308 12.85 -9.48 6.50
CA GLN A 308 13.05 -8.27 7.30
C GLN A 308 13.88 -8.67 8.51
N VAL A 309 15.15 -9.03 8.29
CA VAL A 309 16.00 -9.57 9.36
C VAL A 309 16.30 -8.53 10.43
N PHE A 310 16.25 -7.24 10.09
CA PHE A 310 16.35 -6.12 11.02
C PHE A 310 15.20 -5.98 12.04
N PHE A 311 14.08 -6.69 11.84
CA PHE A 311 13.00 -6.76 12.83
C PHE A 311 13.03 -8.10 13.59
N ALA A 312 13.28 -8.04 14.90
CA ALA A 312 13.03 -9.17 15.80
C ALA A 312 11.56 -9.16 16.26
N ILE A 313 10.87 -10.29 16.17
CA ILE A 313 9.51 -10.41 16.71
C ILE A 313 9.60 -10.51 18.22
N LYS A 314 8.84 -9.67 18.93
CA LYS A 314 8.78 -9.68 20.39
C LYS A 314 8.08 -10.94 20.89
N GLU A 315 8.68 -11.60 21.88
CA GLU A 315 8.18 -12.85 22.47
C GLU A 315 6.72 -12.75 22.94
N LYS A 316 6.34 -11.60 23.53
CA LYS A 316 4.96 -11.35 24.00
C LYS A 316 3.92 -11.49 22.89
N VAL A 317 4.25 -11.06 21.67
CA VAL A 317 3.36 -11.16 20.51
C VAL A 317 3.43 -12.56 19.89
N TRP A 318 4.62 -13.17 19.92
CA TRP A 318 4.81 -14.54 19.48
C TRP A 318 3.96 -15.56 20.25
N LYS A 319 3.63 -15.29 21.52
CA LYS A 319 2.79 -16.17 22.34
C LYS A 319 1.28 -15.94 22.16
N LEU A 320 0.85 -14.92 21.41
CA LEU A 320 -0.57 -14.63 21.24
C LEU A 320 -1.29 -15.75 20.46
N PRO A 321 -2.55 -16.06 20.83
CA PRO A 321 -3.42 -16.89 20.01
C PRO A 321 -3.63 -16.27 18.62
N LEU A 322 -3.70 -17.11 17.60
CA LEU A 322 -4.03 -16.67 16.24
C LEU A 322 -5.55 -16.52 16.08
N MET A 323 -6.11 -15.53 16.78
CA MET A 323 -7.50 -15.14 16.72
C MET A 323 -7.60 -13.65 16.38
N TYR A 324 -8.56 -13.26 15.54
CA TYR A 324 -8.63 -11.88 15.04
C TYR A 324 -8.72 -10.84 16.17
N SER A 325 -9.49 -11.13 17.23
CA SER A 325 -9.61 -10.28 18.43
C SER A 325 -8.27 -10.01 19.12
N GLU A 326 -7.39 -11.01 19.13
CA GLU A 326 -6.05 -10.95 19.72
C GLU A 326 -5.03 -10.32 18.76
N LEU A 327 -5.24 -10.48 17.46
CA LEU A 327 -4.38 -9.96 16.40
C LEU A 327 -4.69 -8.52 16.03
N GLU A 328 -5.73 -7.91 16.60
CA GLU A 328 -6.04 -6.50 16.39
C GLU A 328 -5.05 -5.59 17.14
N ARG A 329 -4.50 -4.60 16.42
CA ARG A 329 -3.54 -3.64 16.96
C ARG A 329 -4.25 -2.51 17.71
N GLN A 330 -3.57 -1.92 18.69
CA GLN A 330 -4.15 -0.86 19.53
C GLN A 330 -4.61 0.35 18.70
N GLY A 331 -3.84 0.78 17.70
CA GLY A 331 -4.27 1.84 16.79
C GLY A 331 -5.57 1.56 16.04
N ALA A 332 -5.86 0.29 15.72
CA ALA A 332 -7.12 -0.09 15.09
C ALA A 332 -8.31 0.09 16.03
N LYS A 333 -8.15 -0.33 17.30
CA LYS A 333 -9.16 -0.13 18.35
C LYS A 333 -9.44 1.36 18.57
N LEU A 334 -8.39 2.17 18.69
CA LEU A 334 -8.50 3.63 18.84
C LEU A 334 -9.15 4.29 17.63
N ALA A 335 -8.81 3.86 16.41
CA ALA A 335 -9.43 4.36 15.19
C ALA A 335 -10.94 4.07 15.17
N GLN A 336 -11.35 2.85 15.52
CA GLN A 336 -12.77 2.48 15.60
C GLN A 336 -13.51 3.31 16.65
N GLU A 337 -12.92 3.51 17.83
CA GLU A 337 -13.52 4.37 18.86
C GLU A 337 -13.67 5.82 18.41
N TYR A 338 -12.64 6.36 17.75
CA TYR A 338 -12.68 7.73 17.22
C TYR A 338 -13.78 7.88 16.17
N ILE A 339 -13.88 6.95 15.23
CA ILE A 339 -14.90 7.00 14.19
C ILE A 339 -16.31 6.87 14.78
N LYS A 340 -16.52 5.99 15.78
CA LYS A 340 -17.81 5.87 16.46
C LYS A 340 -18.22 7.17 17.18
N LYS A 341 -17.25 7.89 17.74
CA LYS A 341 -17.50 9.13 18.51
C LYS A 341 -17.66 10.37 17.63
N ASP A 342 -17.03 10.45 16.47
CA ASP A 342 -17.16 11.62 15.57
C ASP A 342 -18.45 11.53 14.74
N PRO A 343 -19.46 12.41 14.96
CA PRO A 343 -20.75 12.34 14.26
C PRO A 343 -20.65 12.49 12.74
N ARG A 344 -19.55 13.05 12.23
CA ARG A 344 -19.32 13.22 10.79
C ARG A 344 -18.81 11.93 10.18
N LEU A 345 -17.93 11.21 10.88
CA LEU A 345 -17.34 9.96 10.43
C LEU A 345 -18.25 8.76 10.70
N SER A 346 -19.03 8.77 11.78
CA SER A 346 -19.98 7.69 12.07
C SER A 346 -21.07 7.57 11.00
N LYS A 347 -21.50 8.70 10.42
CA LYS A 347 -22.41 8.73 9.25
C LYS A 347 -21.79 8.15 7.98
N ILE A 348 -20.47 8.18 7.84
CA ILE A 348 -19.75 7.61 6.68
C ILE A 348 -19.66 6.09 6.77
N ILE A 349 -19.58 5.51 7.98
CA ILE A 349 -19.52 4.05 8.19
C ILE A 349 -20.90 3.37 8.03
N ASN A 350 -21.99 4.10 8.29
CA ASN A 350 -23.36 3.56 8.22
C ASN A 350 -23.99 3.66 6.81
N ILE A 351 -23.20 3.94 5.77
CA ILE A 351 -23.55 3.88 4.35
C ILE A 351 -22.85 2.65 3.77
#